data_AF-A0A9D6NXZ2-F1
#
_entry.id   AF-A0A9D6NXZ2-F1
#
_cell.length_a   1.000
_cell.length_b   1.000
_cell.length_c   1.000
_cell.angle_alpha   90.00
_cell.angle_beta   90.00
_cell.angle_gamma   90.00
#
_symmetry.space_group_name_H-M   'P 1'
#
loop_
_entity.id
_entity.type
_entity.pdbx_description
1 polymer ?
#
loop_
_entity_poly.entity_id
_entity_poly.type
_entity_poly.pdbx_seq_one_letter_code
_entity_poly.pdbx_strand_id
1 'polypeptide(L)'
;MATKNSSSSRRKLLSPESLYQRPPPLVPDSIISQGHQEAVKDLIKEADKNVQKFESIANRSATELYRLSTVFPFDFFPDTIIIDLAKVSLVTRVFFFTERIHSVFIQDILDVFIETSLFFATLNIVDQGFVENLITIRYLKKDQAIKARRIIQGLVVARKQGIELSALIPTSDLVSKLENIGSAR
;
A
#
# COMPACT_ATOMS: atom_id res chain seq x y z
N MET A 1 16.44 97.52 -19.93
CA MET A 1 15.82 96.60 -20.93
C MET A 1 16.94 95.67 -21.40
N ALA A 2 16.98 94.39 -21.02
CA ALA A 2 16.23 93.26 -21.61
C ALA A 2 16.44 93.21 -23.15
N THR A 3 16.94 92.15 -23.81
CA THR A 3 16.82 90.71 -23.55
C THR A 3 17.64 89.87 -24.55
N LYS A 4 18.12 88.72 -24.07
CA LYS A 4 18.12 87.35 -24.66
C LYS A 4 19.00 86.96 -25.86
N ASN A 5 19.98 86.12 -25.51
CA ASN A 5 20.48 84.96 -26.24
C ASN A 5 19.37 83.97 -26.66
N SER A 6 19.57 83.31 -27.81
CA SER A 6 18.90 82.05 -28.14
C SER A 6 19.77 81.14 -29.02
N SER A 7 19.43 79.84 -28.95
CA SER A 7 19.86 78.71 -29.79
C SER A 7 21.18 78.04 -29.38
N SER A 8 21.31 76.70 -29.28
CA SER A 8 20.38 75.60 -29.56
C SER A 8 21.00 74.30 -28.99
N SER A 9 20.35 73.65 -28.03
CA SER A 9 20.73 72.31 -27.55
C SER A 9 19.71 71.27 -28.02
N ARG A 10 20.11 70.44 -28.99
CA ARG A 10 19.40 69.22 -29.38
C ARG A 10 19.43 68.22 -28.22
N ARG A 11 18.29 67.97 -27.58
CA ARG A 11 18.14 66.82 -26.67
C ARG A 11 18.05 65.53 -27.50
N LYS A 12 19.05 64.67 -27.40
CA LYS A 12 18.94 63.26 -27.80
C LYS A 12 17.90 62.61 -26.87
N LEU A 13 16.78 62.16 -27.43
CA LEU A 13 15.83 61.30 -26.74
C LEU A 13 16.48 59.93 -26.58
N LEU A 14 16.70 59.50 -25.33
CA LEU A 14 17.12 58.15 -24.98
C LEU A 14 15.95 57.19 -25.28
N SER A 15 16.25 56.07 -25.94
CA SER A 15 15.26 55.04 -26.27
C SER A 15 14.77 54.29 -25.01
N PRO A 16 13.52 53.79 -24.98
CA PRO A 16 12.93 53.13 -23.79
C PRO A 16 13.61 51.83 -23.35
N GLU A 17 14.46 51.24 -24.19
CA GLU A 17 15.12 49.94 -23.94
C GLU A 17 16.23 49.98 -22.87
N SER A 18 16.75 51.16 -22.51
CA SER A 18 17.84 51.25 -21.53
C SER A 18 17.41 51.10 -20.07
N LEU A 19 16.11 50.88 -19.80
CA LEU A 19 15.57 50.81 -18.44
C LEU A 19 15.47 49.38 -17.86
N TYR A 20 15.84 48.35 -18.64
CA TYR A 20 15.70 46.94 -18.23
C TYR A 20 16.96 46.08 -18.45
N GLN A 21 18.14 46.58 -18.11
CA GLN A 21 19.33 45.72 -17.97
C GLN A 21 20.01 45.98 -16.63
N ARG A 22 19.34 45.62 -15.54
CA ARG A 22 20.07 45.24 -14.33
C ARG A 22 20.45 43.76 -14.50
N PRO A 23 21.74 43.39 -14.52
CA PRO A 23 22.10 41.98 -14.47
C PRO A 23 21.45 41.37 -13.22
N PRO A 24 20.91 40.15 -13.30
CA PRO A 24 20.38 39.46 -12.14
C PRO A 24 21.46 39.46 -11.04
N PRO A 25 21.08 39.63 -9.76
CA PRO A 25 22.05 39.63 -8.67
C PRO A 25 22.87 38.35 -8.75
N LEU A 26 24.20 38.50 -8.78
CA LEU A 26 25.14 37.38 -8.82
C LEU A 26 24.95 36.59 -7.52
N VAL A 27 24.27 35.44 -7.63
CA VAL A 27 24.12 34.50 -6.51
C VAL A 27 25.51 33.89 -6.26
N PRO A 28 26.06 33.98 -5.04
CA PRO A 28 27.36 33.40 -4.73
C PRO A 28 27.36 31.88 -4.98
N ASP A 29 28.44 31.34 -5.57
CA ASP A 29 28.60 29.89 -5.85
C ASP A 29 28.46 29.01 -4.60
N SER A 30 28.70 29.57 -3.41
CA SER A 30 28.46 28.92 -2.13
C SER A 30 26.98 28.63 -1.86
N ILE A 31 26.06 29.47 -2.36
CA ILE A 31 24.61 29.28 -2.21
C ILE A 31 24.12 28.21 -3.21
N ILE A 32 24.67 28.20 -4.43
CA ILE A 32 24.35 27.20 -5.46
C ILE A 32 24.83 25.81 -5.03
N SER A 33 26.04 25.71 -4.48
CA SER A 33 26.59 24.45 -3.96
C SER A 33 25.86 23.95 -2.70
N GLN A 34 25.45 24.85 -1.79
CA GLN A 34 24.63 24.49 -0.63
C GLN A 34 23.24 23.99 -1.02
N GLY A 35 22.55 24.69 -1.93
CA GLY A 35 21.25 24.24 -2.43
C GLY A 35 21.30 22.89 -3.18
N HIS A 36 22.40 22.63 -3.91
CA HIS A 36 22.61 21.33 -4.57
C HIS A 36 22.88 20.21 -3.56
N GLN A 37 23.65 20.47 -2.51
CA GLN A 37 23.91 19.50 -1.44
C GLN A 37 22.66 19.19 -0.60
N GLU A 38 21.81 20.20 -0.35
CA GLU A 38 20.55 20.03 0.37
C GLU A 38 19.54 19.24 -0.46
N ALA A 39 19.39 19.56 -1.75
CA ALA A 39 18.55 18.80 -2.68
C ALA A 39 19.01 17.33 -2.82
N VAL A 40 20.32 17.08 -2.90
CA VAL A 40 20.86 15.71 -2.96
C VAL A 40 20.62 14.95 -1.64
N LYS A 41 20.75 15.61 -0.47
CA LYS A 41 20.45 14.99 0.83
C LYS A 41 18.98 14.63 0.98
N ASP A 42 18.08 15.50 0.55
CA ASP A 42 16.64 15.24 0.61
C ASP A 42 16.24 14.11 -0.33
N LEU A 43 16.80 14.06 -1.54
CA LEU A 43 16.61 12.94 -2.48
C LEU A 43 17.14 11.61 -1.91
N ILE A 44 18.31 11.60 -1.27
CA ILE A 44 18.85 10.40 -0.62
C ILE A 44 17.96 9.96 0.56
N LYS A 45 17.48 10.91 1.37
CA LYS A 45 16.59 10.63 2.51
C LYS A 45 15.22 10.11 2.07
N GLU A 46 14.69 10.60 0.95
CA GLU A 46 13.46 10.07 0.34
C GLU A 46 13.69 8.69 -0.27
N ALA A 47 14.81 8.46 -0.94
CA ALA A 47 15.18 7.15 -1.46
C ALA A 47 15.32 6.12 -0.33
N ASP A 48 16.00 6.45 0.77
CA ASP A 48 16.16 5.59 1.94
C ASP A 48 14.81 5.25 2.59
N LYS A 49 13.91 6.23 2.72
CA LYS A 49 12.53 6.00 3.21
C LYS A 49 11.74 5.07 2.28
N ASN A 50 11.89 5.23 0.97
CA ASN A 50 11.20 4.40 -0.02
C ASN A 50 11.72 2.97 0.01
N VAL A 51 13.04 2.77 0.13
CA VAL A 51 13.67 1.45 0.29
C VAL A 51 13.17 0.79 1.58
N GLN A 52 13.19 1.51 2.71
CA GLN A 52 12.67 0.98 3.99
C GLN A 52 11.18 0.59 3.90
N LYS A 53 10.37 1.42 3.24
CA LYS A 53 8.95 1.11 3.01
C LYS A 53 8.79 -0.14 2.14
N PHE A 54 9.57 -0.26 1.07
CA PHE A 54 9.54 -1.41 0.18
C PHE A 54 9.93 -2.71 0.91
N GLU A 55 11.05 -2.70 1.65
CA GLU A 55 11.50 -3.82 2.47
C GLU A 55 10.44 -4.22 3.52
N SER A 56 9.77 -3.24 4.14
CA SER A 56 8.69 -3.52 5.09
C SER A 56 7.50 -4.23 4.41
N ILE A 57 7.17 -3.87 3.17
CA ILE A 57 6.08 -4.49 2.41
C ILE A 57 6.46 -5.92 2.00
N ALA A 58 7.69 -6.12 1.54
CA ALA A 58 8.22 -7.43 1.18
C ALA A 58 8.18 -8.41 2.36
N ASN A 59 8.70 -7.98 3.51
CA ASN A 59 8.72 -8.80 4.73
C ASN A 59 7.32 -9.16 5.24
N ARG A 60 6.36 -8.23 5.18
CA ARG A 60 4.96 -8.49 5.55
C ARG A 60 4.27 -9.48 4.63
N SER A 61 4.60 -9.45 3.35
CA SER A 61 4.03 -10.33 2.34
C SER A 61 4.60 -11.75 2.40
N ALA A 62 5.76 -11.94 3.03
CA ALA A 62 6.40 -13.24 3.22
C ALA A 62 5.96 -13.95 4.53
N THR A 63 5.34 -13.22 5.46
CA THR A 63 4.95 -13.78 6.76
C THR A 63 3.58 -14.47 6.66
N GLU A 64 3.60 -15.78 6.45
CA GLU A 64 2.41 -16.64 6.50
C GLU A 64 1.91 -16.79 7.94
N LEU A 65 0.66 -16.39 8.19
CA LEU A 65 0.01 -16.48 9.50
C LEU A 65 -0.79 -17.77 9.65
N TYR A 66 -1.46 -18.18 8.58
CA TYR A 66 -2.31 -19.36 8.62
C TYR A 66 -2.54 -19.94 7.22
N ARG A 67 -2.61 -21.27 7.15
CA ARG A 67 -2.90 -22.02 5.93
C ARG A 67 -3.90 -23.12 6.21
N LEU A 68 -4.85 -23.26 5.29
CA LEU A 68 -5.84 -24.33 5.31
C LEU A 68 -6.18 -24.80 3.90
N SER A 69 -6.66 -26.03 3.79
CA SER A 69 -7.03 -26.67 2.52
C SER A 69 -8.41 -27.30 2.60
N THR A 70 -9.04 -27.48 1.45
CA THR A 70 -10.32 -28.20 1.33
C THR A 70 -10.16 -29.68 1.67
N VAL A 71 -11.25 -30.31 2.11
CA VAL A 71 -11.25 -31.71 2.57
C VAL A 71 -11.51 -32.68 1.40
N PHE A 72 -10.54 -33.56 1.15
CA PHE A 72 -10.69 -34.75 0.28
C PHE A 72 -11.72 -35.74 0.88
N PRO A 73 -12.56 -36.48 0.11
CA PRO A 73 -12.49 -36.79 -1.34
C PRO A 73 -13.41 -35.97 -2.24
N PHE A 74 -14.07 -34.93 -1.72
CA PHE A 74 -15.00 -34.12 -2.52
C PHE A 74 -14.30 -33.20 -3.52
N ASP A 75 -12.98 -33.09 -3.40
CA ASP A 75 -12.11 -32.31 -4.24
C ASP A 75 -10.85 -33.14 -4.55
N PHE A 76 -10.68 -33.60 -5.79
CA PHE A 76 -9.51 -34.39 -6.19
C PHE A 76 -8.22 -33.57 -6.16
N PHE A 77 -8.34 -32.24 -6.19
CA PHE A 77 -7.24 -31.29 -6.18
C PHE A 77 -7.54 -30.21 -5.14
N PRO A 78 -7.23 -30.45 -3.85
CA PRO A 78 -7.71 -29.59 -2.79
C PRO A 78 -7.23 -28.16 -2.95
N ASP A 79 -8.17 -27.22 -2.97
CA ASP A 79 -7.89 -25.79 -2.93
C ASP A 79 -7.21 -25.40 -1.61
N THR A 80 -6.40 -24.34 -1.64
CA THR A 80 -5.63 -23.88 -0.47
C THR A 80 -5.78 -22.38 -0.26
N ILE A 81 -5.99 -21.99 1.00
CA ILE A 81 -6.00 -20.59 1.44
C ILE A 81 -4.70 -20.35 2.21
N ILE A 82 -4.04 -19.24 1.87
CA ILE A 82 -2.87 -18.73 2.56
C ILE A 82 -3.20 -17.34 3.06
N ILE A 83 -3.05 -17.10 4.36
CA ILE A 83 -3.34 -15.83 5.00
C ILE A 83 -2.02 -15.21 5.45
N ASP A 84 -1.68 -14.06 4.88
CA ASP A 84 -0.50 -13.26 5.20
C ASP A 84 -0.91 -11.94 5.87
N LEU A 85 0.06 -11.15 6.35
CA LEU A 85 -0.23 -9.83 6.95
C LEU A 85 -0.74 -8.79 5.95
N ALA A 86 -0.47 -9.00 4.66
CA ALA A 86 -0.82 -8.06 3.60
C ALA A 86 -2.04 -8.52 2.79
N LYS A 87 -2.21 -9.83 2.59
CA LYS A 87 -3.19 -10.39 1.65
C LYS A 87 -3.68 -11.77 2.07
N VAL A 88 -4.80 -12.18 1.49
CA VAL A 88 -5.29 -13.56 1.50
C VAL A 88 -5.15 -14.09 0.08
N SER A 89 -4.51 -15.25 -0.08
CA SER A 89 -4.32 -15.90 -1.38
C SER A 89 -5.09 -17.21 -1.44
N LEU A 90 -5.94 -17.35 -2.44
CA LEU A 90 -6.62 -18.57 -2.81
C LEU A 90 -5.85 -19.24 -3.96
N VAL A 91 -5.40 -20.46 -3.73
CA VAL A 91 -4.80 -21.33 -4.74
C VAL A 91 -5.83 -22.38 -5.12
N THR A 92 -6.47 -22.20 -6.28
CA THR A 92 -7.46 -23.13 -6.83
C THR A 92 -6.80 -24.08 -7.82
N ARG A 93 -7.04 -25.39 -7.67
CA ARG A 93 -6.42 -26.41 -8.53
C ARG A 93 -7.50 -27.07 -9.39
N VAL A 94 -7.43 -26.89 -10.70
CA VAL A 94 -8.51 -27.29 -11.62
C VAL A 94 -8.22 -28.63 -12.30
N PHE A 95 -6.95 -28.94 -12.57
CA PHE A 95 -6.49 -30.18 -13.19
C PHE A 95 -5.01 -30.41 -12.90
N PHE A 96 -4.49 -31.60 -13.25
CA PHE A 96 -3.06 -31.89 -13.16
C PHE A 96 -2.22 -30.74 -13.76
N PHE A 97 -1.30 -30.21 -12.97
CA PHE A 97 -0.39 -29.10 -13.32
C PHE A 97 -1.02 -27.72 -13.59
N THR A 98 -2.32 -27.52 -13.32
CA THR A 98 -2.97 -26.20 -13.46
C THR A 98 -3.42 -25.66 -12.11
N GLU A 99 -2.85 -24.50 -11.74
CA GLU A 99 -3.25 -23.73 -10.57
C GLU A 99 -3.65 -22.31 -10.97
N ARG A 100 -4.68 -21.79 -10.29
CA ARG A 100 -5.08 -20.38 -10.35
C ARG A 100 -4.83 -19.78 -8.98
N ILE A 101 -3.99 -18.75 -8.93
CA ILE A 101 -3.74 -17.99 -7.70
C ILE A 101 -4.53 -16.69 -7.78
N HIS A 102 -5.44 -16.48 -6.84
CA HIS A 102 -6.19 -15.24 -6.67
C HIS A 102 -5.85 -14.64 -5.31
N SER A 103 -5.35 -13.40 -5.28
CA SER A 103 -4.96 -12.72 -4.05
C SER A 103 -5.78 -11.46 -3.84
N VAL A 104 -6.29 -11.27 -2.63
CA VAL A 104 -6.98 -10.04 -2.19
C VAL A 104 -6.21 -9.41 -1.06
N PHE A 105 -5.93 -8.11 -1.15
CA PHE A 105 -5.29 -7.40 -0.05
C PHE A 105 -6.25 -7.25 1.12
N ILE A 106 -5.73 -7.38 2.35
CA ILE A 106 -6.52 -7.21 3.57
C ILE A 106 -7.24 -5.85 3.60
N GLN A 107 -6.64 -4.82 3.00
CA GLN A 107 -7.21 -3.47 2.95
C GLN A 107 -8.48 -3.38 2.06
N ASP A 108 -8.62 -4.28 1.08
CA ASP A 108 -9.70 -4.28 0.10
C ASP A 108 -10.84 -5.24 0.49
N ILE A 109 -10.66 -6.02 1.56
CA ILE A 109 -11.69 -6.91 2.11
C ILE A 109 -12.76 -6.07 2.83
N LEU A 110 -13.98 -6.09 2.29
CA LEU A 110 -15.15 -5.43 2.87
C LEU A 110 -15.75 -6.26 4.01
N ASP A 111 -15.90 -7.56 3.79
CA ASP A 111 -16.50 -8.49 4.74
C ASP A 111 -15.92 -9.91 4.60
N VAL A 112 -15.97 -10.67 5.68
CA VAL A 112 -15.62 -12.09 5.72
C VAL A 112 -16.57 -12.86 6.62
N PHE A 113 -17.27 -13.83 6.02
CA PHE A 113 -18.26 -14.64 6.70
C PHE A 113 -18.10 -16.12 6.36
N ILE A 114 -18.70 -16.95 7.20
CA ILE A 114 -18.70 -18.40 7.02
C ILE A 114 -20.13 -18.92 6.99
N GLU A 115 -20.37 -19.89 6.13
CA GLU A 115 -21.58 -20.69 6.15
C GLU A 115 -21.20 -22.07 6.66
N THR A 116 -21.90 -22.57 7.67
CA THR A 116 -21.62 -23.89 8.24
C THR A 116 -22.73 -24.86 7.86
N SER A 117 -22.33 -26.05 7.42
CA SER A 117 -23.21 -27.19 7.13
C SER A 117 -23.04 -28.26 8.22
N LEU A 118 -23.62 -29.45 8.08
CA LEU A 118 -23.47 -30.52 9.09
C LEU A 118 -22.01 -30.98 9.26
N PHE A 119 -21.24 -31.07 8.17
CA PHE A 119 -19.87 -31.62 8.18
C PHE A 119 -18.79 -30.60 7.83
N PHE A 120 -19.14 -29.59 7.02
CA PHE A 120 -18.16 -28.66 6.45
C PHE A 120 -18.55 -27.21 6.67
N ALA A 121 -17.64 -26.31 6.33
CA ALA A 121 -17.89 -24.90 6.23
C ALA A 121 -17.47 -24.37 4.86
N THR A 122 -18.08 -23.25 4.49
CA THR A 122 -17.72 -22.43 3.34
C THR A 122 -17.22 -21.09 3.86
N LEU A 123 -16.04 -20.65 3.40
CA LEU A 123 -15.51 -19.31 3.68
C LEU A 123 -15.82 -18.40 2.50
N ASN A 124 -16.40 -17.24 2.80
CA ASN A 124 -16.74 -16.21 1.83
C ASN A 124 -15.99 -14.91 2.17
N ILE A 125 -15.29 -14.33 1.19
CA ILE A 125 -14.56 -13.07 1.31
C ILE A 125 -15.14 -12.10 0.29
N VAL A 126 -15.61 -10.95 0.76
CA VAL A 126 -16.14 -9.88 -0.08
C VAL A 126 -15.03 -8.88 -0.38
N ASP A 127 -14.65 -8.75 -1.64
CA ASP A 127 -13.63 -7.81 -2.12
C ASP A 127 -14.29 -6.57 -2.73
N GLN A 128 -13.72 -5.39 -2.50
CA GLN A 128 -14.20 -4.13 -3.08
C GLN A 128 -13.85 -3.98 -4.56
N GLY A 129 -12.77 -4.63 -5.03
CA GLY A 129 -12.18 -4.38 -6.35
C GLY A 129 -12.62 -5.30 -7.50
N PHE A 130 -13.38 -6.35 -7.23
CA PHE A 130 -13.63 -7.42 -8.20
C PHE A 130 -15.07 -7.44 -8.72
N VAL A 131 -15.30 -7.62 -10.03
CA VAL A 131 -16.65 -7.58 -10.62
C VAL A 131 -17.59 -8.62 -10.00
N GLU A 132 -17.07 -9.80 -9.65
CA GLU A 132 -17.86 -10.85 -8.99
C GLU A 132 -17.89 -10.69 -7.45
N ASN A 133 -17.14 -9.72 -6.90
CA ASN A 133 -17.02 -9.26 -5.49
C ASN A 133 -16.91 -10.34 -4.39
N LEU A 134 -16.98 -11.63 -4.71
CA LEU A 134 -17.16 -12.70 -3.75
C LEU A 134 -16.22 -13.86 -4.09
N ILE A 135 -15.29 -14.13 -3.17
CA ILE A 135 -14.42 -15.30 -3.22
C ILE A 135 -14.99 -16.34 -2.28
N THR A 136 -15.38 -17.49 -2.83
CA THR A 136 -16.04 -18.56 -2.10
C THR A 136 -15.19 -19.82 -2.12
N ILE A 137 -14.98 -20.42 -0.95
CA ILE A 137 -14.19 -21.63 -0.79
C ILE A 137 -14.98 -22.62 0.04
N ARG A 138 -15.36 -23.75 -0.58
CA ARG A 138 -16.26 -24.76 0.00
C ARG A 138 -15.47 -25.91 0.62
N TYR A 139 -16.18 -26.77 1.35
CA TYR A 139 -15.64 -28.04 1.88
C TYR A 139 -14.44 -27.87 2.83
N LEU A 140 -14.42 -26.79 3.61
CA LEU A 140 -13.42 -26.58 4.65
C LEU A 140 -13.83 -27.31 5.94
N LYS A 141 -12.86 -27.74 6.75
CA LYS A 141 -13.13 -28.16 8.12
C LYS A 141 -13.66 -26.97 8.92
N LYS A 142 -14.70 -27.20 9.73
CA LYS A 142 -15.41 -26.11 10.44
C LYS A 142 -14.50 -25.29 11.35
N ASP A 143 -13.72 -25.97 12.18
CA ASP A 143 -12.76 -25.37 13.10
C ASP A 143 -11.73 -24.52 12.36
N GLN A 144 -11.19 -25.04 11.25
CA GLN A 144 -10.22 -24.32 10.42
C GLN A 144 -10.84 -23.10 9.73
N ALA A 145 -12.07 -23.23 9.19
CA ALA A 145 -12.78 -22.12 8.56
C ALA A 145 -13.12 -21.01 9.57
N ILE A 146 -13.58 -21.38 10.77
CA ILE A 146 -13.84 -20.44 11.86
C ILE A 146 -12.56 -19.70 12.24
N LYS A 147 -11.45 -20.42 12.41
CA LYS A 147 -10.14 -19.83 12.71
C LYS A 147 -9.69 -18.88 11.61
N ALA A 148 -9.75 -19.30 10.34
CA ALA A 148 -9.42 -18.47 9.19
C ALA A 148 -10.24 -17.17 9.17
N ARG A 149 -11.58 -17.27 9.33
CA ARG A 149 -12.48 -16.11 9.37
C ARG A 149 -12.09 -15.13 10.47
N ARG A 150 -11.78 -15.63 11.67
CA ARG A 150 -11.36 -14.78 12.80
C ARG A 150 -10.02 -14.09 12.53
N ILE A 151 -9.04 -14.79 11.98
CA ILE A 151 -7.73 -14.19 11.64
C ILE A 151 -7.92 -13.08 10.60
N ILE A 152 -8.63 -13.36 9.50
CA ILE A 152 -8.89 -12.38 8.43
C ILE A 152 -9.63 -11.17 9.00
N GLN A 153 -10.70 -11.39 9.78
CA GLN A 153 -11.45 -10.30 10.40
C GLN A 153 -10.57 -9.46 11.34
N GLY A 154 -9.74 -10.11 12.16
CA GLY A 154 -8.78 -9.44 13.04
C GLY A 154 -7.80 -8.56 12.27
N LEU A 155 -7.30 -9.04 11.12
CA LEU A 155 -6.44 -8.28 10.24
C LEU A 155 -7.16 -7.07 9.64
N VAL A 156 -8.39 -7.25 9.15
CA VAL A 156 -9.22 -6.16 8.60
C VAL A 156 -9.45 -5.08 9.67
N VAL A 157 -9.80 -5.48 10.90
CA VAL A 157 -10.00 -4.53 12.02
C VAL A 157 -8.69 -3.80 12.36
N ALA A 158 -7.57 -4.53 12.50
CA ALA A 158 -6.28 -3.93 12.80
C ALA A 158 -5.87 -2.89 11.74
N ARG A 159 -6.11 -3.18 10.45
CA ARG A 159 -5.86 -2.24 9.36
C ARG A 159 -6.76 -1.02 9.39
N LYS A 160 -8.07 -1.20 9.64
CA LYS A 160 -9.01 -0.09 9.79
C LYS A 160 -8.64 0.85 10.94
N GLN A 161 -7.98 0.33 11.98
CA GLN A 161 -7.47 1.11 13.11
C GLN A 161 -6.04 1.65 12.92
N GLY A 162 -5.42 1.44 11.76
CA GLY A 162 -4.06 1.91 11.47
C GLY A 162 -2.95 1.20 12.27
N ILE A 163 -3.21 0.00 12.79
CA ILE A 163 -2.25 -0.76 13.60
C ILE A 163 -1.25 -1.46 12.69
N GLU A 164 0.03 -1.11 12.84
CA GLU A 164 1.15 -1.75 12.15
C GLU A 164 1.58 -3.05 12.86
N LEU A 165 1.19 -4.20 12.29
CA LEU A 165 1.46 -5.53 12.85
C LEU A 165 2.87 -6.09 12.55
N SER A 166 3.66 -5.38 11.73
CA SER A 166 4.92 -5.85 11.12
C SER A 166 6.11 -5.98 12.08
N ALA A 167 6.01 -5.42 13.28
CA ALA A 167 7.20 -5.08 14.09
C ALA A 167 7.16 -5.52 15.56
N LEU A 168 6.06 -6.12 16.04
CA LEU A 168 5.79 -6.11 17.49
C LEU A 168 5.52 -7.47 18.14
N ILE A 169 5.27 -8.55 17.41
CA ILE A 169 4.72 -9.78 18.00
C ILE A 169 5.23 -11.04 17.28
N PRO A 170 5.70 -12.09 18.02
CA PRO A 170 5.92 -13.42 17.45
C PRO A 170 4.66 -13.97 16.77
N THR A 171 4.83 -14.72 15.67
CA THR A 171 3.71 -15.17 14.82
C THR A 171 2.62 -15.94 15.60
N SER A 172 2.99 -16.75 16.61
CA SER A 172 2.03 -17.50 17.44
C SER A 172 1.10 -16.59 18.27
N ASP A 173 1.68 -15.57 18.88
CA ASP A 173 0.97 -14.64 19.76
C ASP A 173 0.13 -13.69 18.92
N LEU A 174 0.62 -13.34 17.73
CA LEU A 174 -0.09 -12.53 16.76
C LEU A 174 -1.36 -13.23 16.28
N VAL A 175 -1.27 -14.50 15.86
CA VAL A 175 -2.44 -15.29 15.44
C VAL A 175 -3.49 -15.34 16.56
N SER A 176 -3.07 -15.63 17.79
CA SER A 176 -3.99 -15.70 18.94
C SER A 176 -4.69 -14.37 19.22
N LYS A 177 -3.96 -13.25 19.13
CA LYS A 177 -4.53 -11.90 19.29
C LYS A 177 -5.49 -11.54 18.14
N LEU A 178 -5.13 -11.87 16.91
CA LEU A 178 -5.99 -11.65 15.74
C LEU A 178 -7.28 -12.47 15.85
N GLU A 179 -7.19 -13.73 16.30
CA GLU A 179 -8.36 -14.56 16.55
C GLU A 179 -9.30 -13.94 17.59
N ASN A 180 -8.75 -13.40 18.68
CA ASN A 180 -9.53 -12.73 19.72
C ASN A 180 -10.22 -11.46 19.18
N ILE A 181 -9.51 -10.62 18.43
CA ILE A 181 -10.07 -9.41 17.82
C ILE A 181 -11.20 -9.76 16.85
N GLY A 182 -10.95 -10.74 15.97
CA GLY A 182 -11.92 -11.19 14.97
C GLY A 182 -13.00 -12.15 15.50
N SER A 183 -12.99 -12.46 16.80
CA SER A 183 -14.02 -13.29 17.44
C SER A 183 -15.32 -12.53 17.71
N ALA A 184 -15.27 -11.19 17.69
CA ALA A 184 -16.44 -10.34 17.80
C ALA A 184 -17.46 -10.72 16.71
N ARG A 185 -18.70 -10.97 17.15
CA ARG A 185 -19.83 -11.40 16.32
C ARG A 185 -20.40 -10.23 15.55
#